data_AF-A0A1G0J798-F1
#
_entry.id   AF-A0A1G0J798-F1
#
_cell.length_a   1.000
_cell.length_b   1.000
_cell.length_c   1.000
_cell.angle_alpha   90.00
_cell.angle_beta   90.00
_cell.angle_gamma   90.00
#
_symmetry.space_group_name_H-M   'P 1'
#
loop_
_entity.id
_entity.type
_entity.pdbx_description
1 polymer ?
#
loop_
_entity_poly.entity_id
_entity_poly.type
_entity_poly.pdbx_seq_one_letter_code
_entity_poly.pdbx_strand_id
1 'polypeptide(L)'
;MNLHNLDMAAWARDSIFLYPLALSLFSALMFWLVFSFAPFYTRRSKIRPLVELEIINIKNELFAIFDRVMGHALYSPSHFQLEIRSGLLTKEEIKLGIQNKCLNESYLYDSKVSKSLLVIGRDIFRRVESIDRLVDKALNFSQLVHADEIILLERIREAAKRYDFGEEAVEKTPAVKIGGNTLLPVVPNISYRAENISELYSYYLELQRLTIKHFRYMDRNVAIHNVQYLFGAGKYKECIAYARKSLKHAPDDKMLIWNYICICLYKIGATESAYRELYYIYKDRPYNGSLVSSRSFLEHFITDSKAVDILLKTHSASEVEQLKTTLEQERTKRSAFLQQNQLLLDYFANKRTNVSGSA
;
A
#
# COMPACT_ATOMS: atom_id res chain seq x y z
N MET A 1 36.58 46.79 -44.41
CA MET A 1 36.54 47.39 -43.05
C MET A 1 35.58 48.57 -43.12
N ASN A 2 34.43 48.64 -42.46
CA ASN A 2 33.88 47.86 -41.35
C ASN A 2 32.39 47.60 -41.61
N LEU A 3 31.99 46.36 -41.37
CA LEU A 3 30.59 45.96 -41.22
C LEU A 3 30.04 46.49 -39.88
N HIS A 4 28.72 46.68 -39.89
CA HIS A 4 27.81 46.54 -38.75
C HIS A 4 28.04 47.44 -37.53
N ASN A 5 27.16 48.44 -37.40
CA ASN A 5 26.32 48.63 -36.22
C ASN A 5 25.23 49.65 -36.59
N LEU A 6 24.23 49.19 -37.34
CA LEU A 6 22.94 49.88 -37.40
C LEU A 6 22.42 49.91 -35.96
N ASP A 7 22.25 51.11 -35.43
CA ASP A 7 21.81 51.37 -34.07
C ASP A 7 20.33 50.94 -33.91
N MET A 8 20.13 49.62 -33.81
CA MET A 8 18.82 48.97 -33.66
C MET A 8 18.05 49.52 -32.46
N ALA A 9 18.76 50.03 -31.46
CA ALA A 9 18.17 50.65 -30.28
C ALA A 9 17.52 52.00 -30.57
N ALA A 10 18.06 52.80 -31.50
CA ALA A 10 17.47 54.07 -31.91
C ALA A 10 16.24 53.84 -32.81
N TRP A 11 16.33 52.92 -33.79
CA TRP A 11 15.21 52.57 -34.66
C TRP A 11 14.02 51.94 -33.92
N ALA A 12 14.29 51.08 -32.93
CA ALA A 12 13.24 50.50 -32.09
C ALA A 12 12.53 51.53 -31.18
N ARG A 13 13.23 52.61 -30.80
CA ARG A 13 12.71 53.68 -29.93
C ARG A 13 11.80 54.65 -30.69
N ASP A 14 12.12 54.93 -31.94
CA ASP A 14 11.32 55.82 -32.83
C ASP A 14 10.24 55.08 -33.64
N SER A 15 10.23 53.75 -33.57
CA SER A 15 9.21 52.93 -34.23
C SER A 15 7.85 53.06 -33.51
N ILE A 16 6.89 53.69 -34.19
CA ILE A 16 5.47 53.84 -33.78
C ILE A 16 4.79 52.50 -33.42
N PHE A 17 5.30 51.37 -33.91
CA PHE A 17 4.70 50.04 -33.69
C PHE A 17 5.40 49.19 -32.63
N LEU A 18 6.73 49.08 -32.66
CA LEU A 18 7.50 48.21 -31.77
C LEU A 18 7.39 48.61 -30.28
N TYR A 19 7.43 49.90 -29.96
CA TYR A 19 7.36 50.33 -28.57
C TYR A 19 5.98 50.05 -27.93
N PRO A 20 4.83 50.41 -28.55
CA PRO A 20 3.52 50.01 -28.03
C PRO A 20 3.30 48.49 -28.01
N LEU A 21 3.82 47.75 -29.00
CA LEU A 21 3.75 46.29 -29.02
C LEU A 21 4.52 45.67 -27.85
N ALA A 22 5.75 46.10 -27.60
CA ALA A 22 6.56 45.62 -26.49
C ALA A 22 5.92 45.94 -25.13
N LEU A 23 5.37 47.16 -24.99
CA LEU A 23 4.64 47.55 -23.79
C LEU A 23 3.38 46.69 -23.60
N SER A 24 2.62 46.43 -24.66
CA SER A 24 1.43 45.56 -24.63
C SER A 24 1.77 44.12 -24.24
N LEU A 25 2.84 43.54 -24.81
CA LEU A 25 3.33 42.21 -24.45
C LEU A 25 3.80 42.15 -22.99
N PHE A 26 4.54 43.16 -22.54
CA PHE A 26 4.98 43.25 -21.15
C PHE A 26 3.79 43.38 -20.19
N SER A 27 2.82 44.24 -20.50
CA SER A 27 1.58 44.36 -19.73
C SER A 27 0.83 43.03 -19.70
N ALA A 28 0.64 42.36 -20.84
CA ALA A 28 -0.03 41.06 -20.91
C ALA A 28 0.68 40.00 -20.05
N LEU A 29 2.01 39.96 -20.07
CA LEU A 29 2.80 39.09 -19.19
C LEU A 29 2.58 39.41 -17.72
N MET A 30 2.60 40.68 -17.34
CA MET A 30 2.35 41.12 -15.96
C MET A 30 0.92 40.80 -15.51
N PHE A 31 -0.08 41.02 -16.36
CA PHE A 31 -1.47 40.65 -16.09
C PHE A 31 -1.61 39.13 -15.92
N TRP A 32 -1.02 38.33 -16.80
CA TRP A 32 -1.02 36.87 -16.67
C TRP A 32 -0.35 36.42 -15.37
N LEU A 33 0.79 37.02 -15.00
CA LEU A 33 1.49 36.70 -13.75
C LEU A 33 0.63 36.98 -12.51
N VAL A 34 0.03 38.18 -12.43
CA VAL A 34 -0.71 38.65 -11.25
C VAL A 34 -2.09 38.02 -11.15
N PHE A 35 -2.81 37.88 -12.26
CA PHE A 35 -4.21 37.44 -12.26
C PHE A 35 -4.40 35.97 -12.60
N SER A 36 -3.41 35.30 -13.20
CA SER A 36 -3.52 33.87 -13.55
C SER A 36 -2.49 33.02 -12.80
N PHE A 37 -1.20 33.28 -12.98
CA PHE A 37 -0.14 32.41 -12.47
C PHE A 37 -0.06 32.41 -10.94
N ALA A 38 0.03 33.58 -10.29
CA ALA A 38 0.16 33.67 -8.83
C ALA A 38 -1.09 33.14 -8.08
N PRO A 39 -2.33 33.45 -8.51
CA PRO A 39 -3.53 32.86 -7.93
C PRO A 39 -3.59 31.34 -8.14
N PHE A 40 -3.21 30.84 -9.32
CA PHE A 40 -3.15 29.40 -9.59
C PHE A 40 -2.14 28.69 -8.70
N TYR A 41 -0.92 29.24 -8.55
CA TYR A 41 0.10 28.64 -7.69
C TYR A 41 -0.33 28.62 -6.23
N THR A 42 -0.95 29.70 -5.75
CA THR A 42 -1.49 29.79 -4.38
C THR A 42 -2.61 28.78 -4.16
N ARG A 43 -3.55 28.69 -5.10
CA ARG A 43 -4.63 27.71 -5.09
C ARG A 43 -4.09 26.28 -5.09
N ARG A 44 -3.12 25.99 -5.97
CA ARG A 44 -2.44 24.70 -6.04
C ARG A 44 -1.79 24.35 -4.71
N SER A 45 -1.01 25.25 -4.12
CA SER A 45 -0.34 24.97 -2.84
C SER A 45 -1.30 24.70 -1.69
N LYS A 46 -2.50 25.31 -1.69
CA LYS A 46 -3.51 25.15 -0.63
C LYS A 46 -4.41 23.93 -0.82
N ILE A 47 -4.85 23.67 -2.06
CA ILE A 47 -5.84 22.62 -2.36
C ILE A 47 -5.16 21.28 -2.69
N ARG A 48 -3.96 21.29 -3.28
CA ARG A 48 -3.26 20.06 -3.66
C ARG A 48 -3.12 19.05 -2.49
N PRO A 49 -2.79 19.44 -1.25
CA PRO A 49 -2.73 18.50 -0.14
C PRO A 49 -4.05 17.78 0.16
N LEU A 50 -5.20 18.41 -0.13
CA LEU A 50 -6.51 17.76 -0.01
C LEU A 50 -6.65 16.63 -1.05
N VAL A 51 -6.22 16.88 -2.29
CA VAL A 51 -6.25 15.87 -3.34
C VAL A 51 -5.28 14.72 -3.02
N GLU A 52 -4.10 15.03 -2.51
CA GLU A 52 -3.12 14.04 -2.05
C GLU A 52 -3.68 13.16 -0.93
N LEU A 53 -4.44 13.75 0.00
CA LEU A 53 -5.14 13.00 1.05
C LEU A 53 -6.15 12.00 0.45
N GLU A 54 -6.94 12.39 -0.55
CA GLU A 54 -7.86 11.46 -1.20
C GLU A 54 -7.12 10.32 -1.91
N ILE A 55 -5.98 10.60 -2.56
CA ILE A 55 -5.14 9.56 -3.17
C ILE A 55 -4.54 8.63 -2.11
N ILE A 56 -4.11 9.17 -0.96
CA ILE A 56 -3.66 8.38 0.18
C ILE A 56 -4.80 7.49 0.72
N ASN A 57 -6.03 7.99 0.77
CA ASN A 57 -7.18 7.20 1.19
C ASN A 57 -7.47 6.05 0.23
N ILE A 58 -7.38 6.28 -1.09
CA ILE A 58 -7.50 5.22 -2.10
C ILE A 58 -6.46 4.13 -1.85
N LYS A 59 -5.21 4.54 -1.59
CA LYS A 59 -4.12 3.61 -1.25
C LYS A 59 -4.42 2.78 0.01
N ASN A 60 -5.04 3.38 1.03
CA ASN A 60 -5.42 2.68 2.25
C ASN A 60 -6.56 1.66 2.01
N GLU A 61 -7.54 2.00 1.16
CA GLU A 61 -8.60 1.07 0.77
C GLU A 61 -8.03 -0.12 -0.04
N LEU A 62 -7.07 0.14 -0.92
CA LEU A 62 -6.33 -0.90 -1.64
C LEU A 62 -5.56 -1.82 -0.68
N PHE A 63 -4.83 -1.25 0.29
CA PHE A 63 -4.17 -2.04 1.34
C PHE A 63 -5.17 -2.95 2.07
N ALA A 64 -6.35 -2.44 2.42
CA ALA A 64 -7.39 -3.23 3.09
C ALA A 64 -7.91 -4.39 2.22
N ILE A 65 -7.99 -4.22 0.89
CA ILE A 65 -8.33 -5.32 -0.03
C ILE A 65 -7.26 -6.42 0.05
N PHE A 66 -5.98 -6.09 -0.04
CA PHE A 66 -4.90 -7.10 0.01
C PHE A 66 -4.80 -7.76 1.39
N ASP A 67 -4.96 -7.00 2.47
CA ASP A 67 -5.02 -7.56 3.83
C ASP A 67 -6.18 -8.54 3.96
N ARG A 68 -7.32 -8.24 3.33
CA ARG A 68 -8.48 -9.14 3.33
C ARG A 68 -8.24 -10.40 2.50
N VAL A 69 -7.64 -10.27 1.31
CA VAL A 69 -7.28 -11.39 0.44
C VAL A 69 -6.27 -12.31 1.13
N MET A 70 -5.30 -11.75 1.85
CA MET A 70 -4.29 -12.52 2.59
C MET A 70 -4.74 -12.87 4.03
N GLY A 71 -5.99 -12.58 4.39
CA GLY A 71 -6.53 -12.85 5.72
C GLY A 71 -6.82 -14.35 5.94
N HIS A 72 -6.54 -14.83 7.15
CA HIS A 72 -6.81 -16.22 7.56
C HIS A 72 -8.11 -16.35 8.39
N ALA A 73 -8.67 -15.24 8.86
CA ALA A 73 -9.90 -15.20 9.65
C ALA A 73 -10.70 -13.92 9.36
N LEU A 74 -11.99 -13.92 9.74
CA LEU A 74 -12.92 -12.81 9.52
C LEU A 74 -12.47 -11.51 10.21
N TYR A 75 -12.08 -11.58 11.48
CA TYR A 75 -11.80 -10.42 12.34
C TYR A 75 -10.32 -10.31 12.74
N SER A 76 -9.42 -10.83 11.92
CA SER A 76 -7.98 -10.82 12.20
C SER A 76 -7.23 -10.22 11.02
N PRO A 77 -6.22 -9.36 11.28
CA PRO A 77 -5.33 -8.88 10.23
C PRO A 77 -4.58 -10.05 9.56
N SER A 78 -4.11 -9.82 8.35
CA SER A 78 -3.23 -10.78 7.69
C SER A 78 -1.88 -10.89 8.41
N HIS A 79 -1.25 -12.07 8.34
CA HIS A 79 0.16 -12.23 8.68
C HIS A 79 1.11 -11.60 7.63
N PHE A 80 0.58 -11.13 6.50
CA PHE A 80 1.34 -10.62 5.36
C PHE A 80 1.31 -9.08 5.26
N GLN A 81 0.90 -8.37 6.33
CA GLN A 81 0.77 -6.91 6.29
C GLN A 81 2.08 -6.20 5.95
N LEU A 82 3.20 -6.73 6.44
CA LEU A 82 4.52 -6.19 6.13
C LEU A 82 4.80 -6.37 4.63
N GLU A 83 4.63 -7.58 4.09
CA GLU A 83 4.88 -7.91 2.69
C GLU A 83 4.01 -7.07 1.74
N ILE A 84 2.72 -6.92 2.07
CA ILE A 84 1.78 -6.06 1.33
C ILE A 84 2.34 -4.64 1.26
N ARG A 85 2.66 -4.03 2.41
CA ARG A 85 3.18 -2.65 2.48
C ARG A 85 4.54 -2.46 1.84
N SER A 86 5.34 -3.53 1.79
CA SER A 86 6.73 -3.50 1.34
C SER A 86 6.89 -3.70 -0.17
N GLY A 87 5.85 -4.13 -0.86
CA GLY A 87 5.96 -4.53 -2.26
C GLY A 87 6.61 -5.89 -2.46
N LEU A 88 6.59 -6.75 -1.43
CA LEU A 88 7.22 -8.07 -1.46
C LEU A 88 6.24 -9.21 -1.72
N LEU A 89 4.93 -8.92 -1.77
CA LEU A 89 3.93 -9.93 -2.05
C LEU A 89 4.00 -10.35 -3.53
N THR A 90 4.25 -11.63 -3.77
CA THR A 90 4.37 -12.20 -5.12
C THR A 90 3.00 -12.50 -5.73
N LYS A 91 2.94 -12.66 -7.06
CA LYS A 91 1.71 -13.07 -7.76
C LYS A 91 1.24 -14.44 -7.31
N GLU A 92 2.18 -15.35 -7.07
CA GLU A 92 1.94 -16.71 -6.58
C GLU A 92 1.34 -16.69 -5.18
N GLU A 93 1.84 -15.84 -4.28
CA GLU A 93 1.26 -15.67 -2.95
C GLU A 93 -0.14 -15.07 -3.00
N ILE A 94 -0.40 -14.09 -3.88
CA ILE A 94 -1.76 -13.56 -4.10
C ILE A 94 -2.69 -14.66 -4.61
N LYS A 95 -2.24 -15.45 -5.58
CA LYS A 95 -2.97 -16.59 -6.13
C LYS A 95 -3.28 -17.64 -5.07
N LEU A 96 -2.39 -17.86 -4.11
CA LEU A 96 -2.65 -18.75 -2.98
C LEU A 96 -3.61 -18.10 -1.97
N GLY A 97 -3.40 -16.84 -1.60
CA GLY A 97 -4.23 -16.12 -0.62
C GLY A 97 -5.71 -16.09 -0.97
N ILE A 98 -6.04 -16.08 -2.27
CA ILE A 98 -7.42 -16.06 -2.76
C ILE A 98 -8.12 -17.43 -2.76
N GLN A 99 -7.38 -18.55 -2.61
CA GLN A 99 -7.96 -19.90 -2.77
C GLN A 99 -9.05 -20.23 -1.76
N ASN A 100 -8.92 -19.70 -0.55
CA ASN A 100 -9.92 -19.89 0.49
C ASN A 100 -10.96 -18.78 0.55
N LYS A 101 -11.09 -17.94 -0.48
CA LYS A 101 -12.00 -16.80 -0.47
C LYS A 101 -13.24 -17.05 -1.33
N CYS A 102 -14.41 -16.67 -0.84
CA CYS A 102 -15.67 -16.73 -1.59
C CYS A 102 -16.47 -15.43 -1.44
N LEU A 103 -17.47 -15.24 -2.30
CA LEU A 103 -18.25 -14.00 -2.37
C LEU A 103 -19.22 -13.86 -1.19
N ASN A 104 -20.05 -14.88 -0.96
CA ASN A 104 -21.10 -14.89 0.04
C ASN A 104 -21.31 -16.32 0.59
N GLU A 105 -22.18 -16.46 1.59
CA GLU A 105 -22.45 -17.74 2.26
C GLU A 105 -23.04 -18.82 1.32
N SER A 106 -23.75 -18.42 0.25
CA SER A 106 -24.32 -19.37 -0.70
C SER A 106 -23.28 -20.12 -1.54
N TYR A 107 -22.00 -19.70 -1.51
CA TYR A 107 -20.88 -20.44 -2.09
C TYR A 107 -20.34 -21.55 -1.18
N LEU A 108 -20.83 -21.69 0.06
CA LEU A 108 -20.36 -22.68 1.03
C LEU A 108 -21.05 -24.06 0.89
N TYR A 109 -21.42 -24.46 -0.33
CA TYR A 109 -22.16 -25.70 -0.59
C TYR A 109 -21.29 -26.96 -0.67
N ASP A 110 -19.98 -26.85 -0.90
CA ASP A 110 -19.07 -28.01 -0.93
C ASP A 110 -18.65 -28.40 0.50
N SER A 111 -19.29 -29.44 1.04
CA SER A 111 -19.10 -29.88 2.42
C SER A 111 -17.67 -30.30 2.78
N LYS A 112 -16.83 -30.65 1.78
CA LYS A 112 -15.43 -31.04 2.01
C LYS A 112 -14.54 -29.84 2.33
N VAL A 113 -14.88 -28.65 1.81
CA VAL A 113 -14.02 -27.46 1.88
C VAL A 113 -14.70 -26.25 2.52
N SER A 114 -16.02 -26.27 2.74
CA SER A 114 -16.80 -25.12 3.23
C SER A 114 -16.22 -24.50 4.51
N LYS A 115 -15.77 -25.31 5.47
CA LYS A 115 -15.13 -24.84 6.72
C LYS A 115 -13.79 -24.15 6.52
N SER A 116 -13.14 -24.39 5.40
CA SER A 116 -11.87 -23.74 5.04
C SER A 116 -12.07 -22.44 4.27
N LEU A 117 -13.27 -22.17 3.76
CA LEU A 117 -13.56 -20.97 2.98
C LEU A 117 -13.95 -19.79 3.88
N LEU A 118 -13.60 -18.58 3.44
CA LEU A 118 -13.89 -17.31 4.08
C LEU A 118 -14.70 -16.43 3.12
N VAL A 119 -15.85 -15.98 3.61
CA VAL A 119 -16.71 -15.04 2.90
C VAL A 119 -16.13 -13.63 3.01
N ILE A 120 -15.80 -13.02 1.87
CA ILE A 120 -15.19 -11.68 1.83
C ILE A 120 -15.80 -10.74 0.79
N GLY A 121 -16.79 -11.17 0.00
CA GLY A 121 -17.31 -10.39 -1.13
C GLY A 121 -17.86 -9.02 -0.72
N ARG A 122 -18.65 -8.96 0.35
CA ARG A 122 -19.22 -7.70 0.85
C ARG A 122 -18.16 -6.74 1.39
N ASP A 123 -17.12 -7.27 2.04
CA ASP A 123 -16.00 -6.46 2.50
C ASP A 123 -15.26 -5.84 1.33
N ILE A 124 -14.93 -6.63 0.29
CA ILE A 124 -14.26 -6.11 -0.90
C ILE A 124 -15.13 -5.07 -1.61
N PHE A 125 -16.43 -5.35 -1.80
CA PHE A 125 -17.34 -4.41 -2.46
C PHE A 125 -17.34 -3.03 -1.81
N ARG A 126 -17.48 -2.95 -0.49
CA ARG A 126 -17.43 -1.68 0.26
C ARG A 126 -16.13 -0.91 0.00
N ARG A 127 -15.01 -1.62 -0.12
CA ARG A 127 -13.70 -1.01 -0.43
C ARG A 127 -13.66 -0.49 -1.86
N VAL A 128 -14.18 -1.26 -2.82
CA VAL A 128 -14.29 -0.86 -4.23
C VAL A 128 -15.17 0.39 -4.39
N GLU A 129 -16.32 0.46 -3.72
CA GLU A 129 -17.17 1.66 -3.71
C GLU A 129 -16.50 2.87 -3.05
N SER A 130 -15.73 2.64 -1.99
CA SER A 130 -14.93 3.71 -1.35
C SER A 130 -13.90 4.25 -2.34
N ILE A 131 -13.14 3.37 -3.00
CA ILE A 131 -12.16 3.72 -4.03
C ILE A 131 -12.82 4.55 -5.13
N ASP A 132 -13.95 4.11 -5.66
CA ASP A 132 -14.64 4.80 -6.76
C ASP A 132 -15.01 6.25 -6.40
N ARG A 133 -15.63 6.43 -5.22
CA ARG A 133 -16.01 7.75 -4.70
C ARG A 133 -14.79 8.65 -4.42
N LEU A 134 -13.69 8.06 -3.93
CA LEU A 134 -12.47 8.80 -3.66
C LEU A 134 -11.78 9.24 -4.97
N VAL A 135 -11.83 8.40 -6.01
CA VAL A 135 -11.34 8.78 -7.34
C VAL A 135 -12.14 9.96 -7.88
N ASP A 136 -13.47 9.95 -7.80
CA ASP A 136 -14.30 11.09 -8.22
C ASP A 136 -13.94 12.37 -7.45
N LYS A 137 -13.77 12.26 -6.13
CA LYS A 137 -13.35 13.40 -5.30
C LYS A 137 -12.00 13.97 -5.71
N ALA A 138 -11.01 13.11 -5.99
CA ALA A 138 -9.71 13.55 -6.46
C ALA A 138 -9.79 14.22 -7.83
N LEU A 139 -10.58 13.65 -8.76
CA LEU A 139 -10.72 14.14 -10.13
C LEU A 139 -11.63 15.36 -10.27
N ASN A 140 -12.48 15.66 -9.28
CA ASN A 140 -13.18 16.96 -9.19
C ASN A 140 -12.21 18.14 -9.15
N PHE A 141 -10.96 17.89 -8.73
CA PHE A 141 -9.86 18.85 -8.77
C PHE A 141 -8.83 18.51 -9.86
N SER A 142 -9.24 17.93 -11.00
CA SER A 142 -8.36 17.46 -12.09
C SER A 142 -7.30 18.47 -12.53
N GLN A 143 -7.61 19.78 -12.52
CA GLN A 143 -6.65 20.87 -12.81
C GLN A 143 -5.44 20.90 -11.85
N LEU A 144 -5.56 20.26 -10.69
CA LEU A 144 -4.56 20.16 -9.63
C LEU A 144 -3.96 18.73 -9.52
N VAL A 145 -4.45 17.78 -10.32
CA VAL A 145 -3.96 16.41 -10.41
C VAL A 145 -2.97 16.31 -11.57
N HIS A 146 -1.89 15.56 -11.40
CA HIS A 146 -0.97 15.31 -12.50
C HIS A 146 -1.54 14.27 -13.47
N ALA A 147 -1.16 14.32 -14.76
CA ALA A 147 -1.76 13.46 -15.78
C ALA A 147 -1.50 11.95 -15.53
N ASP A 148 -0.30 11.61 -15.03
CA ASP A 148 0.08 10.27 -14.61
C ASP A 148 -0.78 9.77 -13.44
N GLU A 149 -1.07 10.65 -12.47
CA GLU A 149 -1.99 10.34 -11.37
C GLU A 149 -3.41 10.09 -11.88
N ILE A 150 -3.93 10.92 -12.79
CA ILE A 150 -5.27 10.72 -13.39
C ILE A 150 -5.35 9.34 -14.04
N ILE A 151 -4.38 9.00 -14.88
CA ILE A 151 -4.33 7.71 -15.60
C ILE A 151 -4.28 6.54 -14.59
N LEU A 152 -3.45 6.65 -13.55
CA LEU A 152 -3.33 5.62 -12.53
C LEU A 152 -4.62 5.44 -11.74
N LEU A 153 -5.29 6.53 -11.36
CA LEU A 153 -6.54 6.48 -10.62
C LEU A 153 -7.66 5.82 -11.44
N GLU A 154 -7.76 6.12 -12.73
CA GLU A 154 -8.74 5.44 -13.61
C GLU A 154 -8.41 3.96 -13.78
N ARG A 155 -7.14 3.59 -13.97
CA ARG A 155 -6.72 2.17 -14.01
C ARG A 155 -7.08 1.41 -12.74
N ILE A 156 -6.89 2.04 -11.58
CA ILE A 156 -7.29 1.49 -10.28
C ILE A 156 -8.80 1.27 -10.22
N ARG A 157 -9.59 2.28 -10.60
CA ARG A 157 -11.05 2.20 -10.64
C ARG A 157 -11.52 1.06 -11.54
N GLU A 158 -11.01 1.00 -12.77
CA GLU A 158 -11.35 -0.03 -13.74
C GLU A 158 -11.00 -1.44 -13.25
N ALA A 159 -9.77 -1.63 -12.75
CA ALA A 159 -9.33 -2.92 -12.22
C ALA A 159 -10.13 -3.35 -10.98
N ALA A 160 -10.41 -2.42 -10.06
CA ALA A 160 -11.20 -2.69 -8.85
C ALA A 160 -12.64 -3.12 -9.18
N LYS A 161 -13.25 -2.54 -10.23
CA LYS A 161 -14.61 -2.89 -10.68
C LYS A 161 -14.66 -4.14 -11.56
N ARG A 162 -13.54 -4.58 -12.13
CA ARG A 162 -13.50 -5.71 -13.08
C ARG A 162 -13.99 -7.01 -12.44
N TYR A 163 -14.70 -7.79 -13.25
CA TYR A 163 -15.38 -9.05 -12.87
C TYR A 163 -16.55 -8.88 -11.89
N ASP A 164 -17.15 -7.69 -11.82
CA ASP A 164 -18.35 -7.38 -11.05
C ASP A 164 -18.22 -7.68 -9.55
N PHE A 165 -17.60 -6.75 -8.82
CA PHE A 165 -17.83 -6.63 -7.36
C PHE A 165 -19.10 -5.84 -7.04
N GLY A 166 -19.98 -5.55 -8.01
CA GLY A 166 -21.24 -4.84 -7.77
C GLY A 166 -22.12 -5.57 -6.74
N GLU A 167 -22.99 -4.81 -6.07
CA GLU A 167 -23.87 -5.31 -5.00
C GLU A 167 -24.65 -6.56 -5.44
N GLU A 168 -25.24 -6.52 -6.64
CA GLU A 168 -25.98 -7.65 -7.21
C GLU A 168 -25.09 -8.89 -7.37
N ALA A 169 -23.87 -8.73 -7.88
CA ALA A 169 -22.95 -9.84 -8.10
C ALA A 169 -22.44 -10.47 -6.79
N VAL A 170 -22.27 -9.64 -5.74
CA VAL A 170 -21.85 -10.11 -4.41
C VAL A 170 -22.96 -10.84 -3.68
N GLU A 171 -24.23 -10.45 -3.86
CA GLU A 171 -25.37 -11.11 -3.22
C GLU A 171 -25.95 -12.26 -4.06
N LYS A 172 -25.55 -12.39 -5.34
CA LYS A 172 -26.05 -13.41 -6.25
C LYS A 172 -25.73 -14.83 -5.75
N THR A 173 -26.74 -15.69 -5.83
CA THR A 173 -26.58 -17.13 -5.60
C THR A 173 -25.87 -17.78 -6.79
N PRO A 174 -24.92 -18.71 -6.56
CA PRO A 174 -24.20 -19.37 -7.64
C PRO A 174 -25.03 -20.42 -8.37
N ALA A 175 -26.23 -20.74 -7.87
CA ALA A 175 -27.07 -21.82 -8.35
C ALA A 175 -27.90 -21.37 -9.57
N VAL A 176 -27.78 -22.08 -10.68
CA VAL A 176 -28.56 -21.83 -11.90
C VAL A 176 -29.51 -23.00 -12.14
N LYS A 177 -30.80 -22.71 -12.33
CA LYS A 177 -31.80 -23.74 -12.65
C LYS A 177 -31.92 -23.91 -14.17
N ILE A 178 -31.61 -25.11 -14.68
CA ILE A 178 -31.76 -25.47 -16.09
C ILE A 178 -32.48 -26.82 -16.18
N GLY A 179 -33.64 -26.86 -16.84
CA GLY A 179 -34.38 -28.10 -17.06
C GLY A 179 -34.78 -28.84 -15.78
N GLY A 180 -35.10 -28.12 -14.70
CA GLY A 180 -35.42 -28.70 -13.39
C GLY A 180 -34.20 -29.06 -12.52
N ASN A 181 -33.00 -29.06 -13.08
CA ASN A 181 -31.76 -29.32 -12.36
C ASN A 181 -31.15 -28.03 -11.81
N THR A 182 -30.53 -28.12 -10.63
CA THR A 182 -29.75 -27.02 -10.06
C THR A 182 -28.27 -27.23 -10.35
N LEU A 183 -27.70 -26.34 -11.16
CA LEU A 183 -26.28 -26.35 -11.51
C LEU A 183 -25.53 -25.40 -10.59
N LEU A 184 -24.39 -25.86 -10.07
CA LEU A 184 -23.49 -25.09 -9.21
C LEU A 184 -22.10 -25.06 -9.84
N PRO A 185 -21.31 -24.00 -9.60
CA PRO A 185 -19.95 -23.94 -10.10
C PRO A 185 -19.11 -25.08 -9.52
N VAL A 186 -18.18 -25.59 -10.32
CA VAL A 186 -17.26 -26.64 -9.84
C VAL A 186 -16.36 -26.08 -8.73
N VAL A 187 -15.91 -24.83 -8.90
CA VAL A 187 -15.04 -24.10 -7.98
C VAL A 187 -15.82 -22.96 -7.30
N PRO A 188 -16.11 -23.06 -5.99
CA PRO A 188 -16.87 -22.07 -5.23
C PRO A 188 -16.07 -20.85 -4.75
N ASN A 189 -14.75 -20.80 -5.03
CA ASN A 189 -13.89 -19.69 -4.60
C ASN A 189 -13.78 -18.59 -5.67
N ILE A 190 -13.14 -17.46 -5.32
CA ILE A 190 -12.90 -16.33 -6.22
C ILE A 190 -11.52 -16.37 -6.91
N SER A 191 -10.90 -17.55 -7.02
CA SER A 191 -9.55 -17.71 -7.59
C SER A 191 -9.39 -17.23 -9.03
N TYR A 192 -10.50 -17.18 -9.80
CA TYR A 192 -10.51 -16.61 -11.15
C TYR A 192 -10.09 -15.13 -11.20
N ARG A 193 -10.07 -14.44 -10.06
CA ARG A 193 -9.65 -13.03 -9.94
C ARG A 193 -8.16 -12.85 -9.59
N ALA A 194 -7.38 -13.92 -9.47
CA ALA A 194 -5.98 -13.82 -9.03
C ALA A 194 -5.15 -12.84 -9.88
N GLU A 195 -5.33 -12.85 -11.20
CA GLU A 195 -4.65 -11.91 -12.11
C GLU A 195 -5.10 -10.47 -11.90
N ASN A 196 -6.40 -10.22 -11.73
CA ASN A 196 -6.92 -8.88 -11.43
C ASN A 196 -6.34 -8.36 -10.11
N ILE A 197 -6.40 -9.15 -9.03
CA ILE A 197 -5.85 -8.72 -7.73
C ILE A 197 -4.34 -8.46 -7.83
N SER A 198 -3.61 -9.25 -8.62
CA SER A 198 -2.18 -9.04 -8.86
C SER A 198 -1.91 -7.73 -9.62
N GLU A 199 -2.73 -7.42 -10.64
CA GLU A 199 -2.66 -6.15 -11.36
C GLU A 199 -2.97 -4.97 -10.44
N LEU A 200 -4.04 -5.08 -9.64
CA LEU A 200 -4.41 -4.06 -8.66
C LEU A 200 -3.30 -3.82 -7.64
N TYR A 201 -2.58 -4.87 -7.23
CA TYR A 201 -1.43 -4.74 -6.34
C TYR A 201 -0.29 -3.95 -7.00
N SER A 202 -0.06 -4.13 -8.30
CA SER A 202 0.94 -3.34 -9.02
C SER A 202 0.60 -1.84 -9.02
N TYR A 203 -0.68 -1.48 -9.20
CA TYR A 203 -1.14 -0.08 -9.11
C TYR A 203 -1.03 0.50 -7.69
N TYR A 204 -1.30 -0.32 -6.67
CA TYR A 204 -1.06 0.06 -5.27
C TYR A 204 0.41 0.42 -5.02
N LEU A 205 1.35 -0.35 -5.57
CA LEU A 205 2.78 -0.05 -5.45
C LEU A 205 3.19 1.22 -6.21
N GLU A 206 2.54 1.49 -7.33
CA GLU A 206 2.73 2.74 -8.07
C GLU A 206 2.26 3.96 -7.24
N LEU A 207 1.07 3.89 -6.63
CA LEU A 207 0.56 4.91 -5.71
C LEU A 207 1.48 5.13 -4.49
N GLN A 208 2.03 4.04 -3.94
CA GLN A 208 2.97 4.10 -2.83
C GLN A 208 4.25 4.88 -3.21
N ARG A 209 4.77 4.67 -4.42
CA ARG A 209 5.93 5.43 -4.94
C ARG A 209 5.60 6.91 -5.14
N LEU A 210 4.43 7.24 -5.67
CA LEU A 210 3.98 8.63 -5.83
C LEU A 210 3.88 9.35 -4.49
N THR A 211 3.29 8.69 -3.49
CA THR A 211 3.12 9.24 -2.13
C THR A 211 4.46 9.67 -1.52
N ILE A 212 5.52 8.88 -1.71
CA ILE A 212 6.83 9.17 -1.12
C ILE A 212 7.58 10.27 -1.86
N LYS A 213 7.47 10.29 -3.19
CA LYS A 213 8.29 11.15 -4.04
C LYS A 213 7.71 12.54 -4.24
N HIS A 214 6.39 12.65 -4.32
CA HIS A 214 5.72 13.84 -4.85
C HIS A 214 4.79 14.54 -3.85
N PHE A 215 4.26 13.83 -2.85
CA PHE A 215 3.21 14.39 -2.01
C PHE A 215 3.80 15.30 -0.92
N ARG A 216 3.11 16.41 -0.69
CA ARG A 216 3.42 17.38 0.37
C ARG A 216 2.60 17.10 1.62
N TYR A 217 1.40 16.55 1.47
CA TYR A 217 0.57 16.12 2.59
C TYR A 217 1.32 15.09 3.44
N MET A 218 1.41 15.35 4.74
CA MET A 218 2.13 14.50 5.67
C MET A 218 1.46 14.54 7.04
N ASP A 219 0.84 13.42 7.41
CA ASP A 219 0.35 13.17 8.76
C ASP A 219 1.16 12.04 9.42
N ARG A 220 0.77 11.69 10.64
CA ARG A 220 1.36 10.59 11.40
C ARG A 220 1.36 9.26 10.62
N ASN A 221 0.23 8.89 10.02
CA ASN A 221 0.05 7.59 9.38
C ASN A 221 0.84 7.50 8.08
N VAL A 222 0.81 8.54 7.25
CA VAL A 222 1.60 8.67 6.03
C VAL A 222 3.09 8.56 6.35
N ALA A 223 3.54 9.25 7.40
CA ALA A 223 4.93 9.19 7.84
C ALA A 223 5.35 7.75 8.21
N ILE A 224 4.56 7.07 9.04
CA ILE A 224 4.82 5.68 9.47
C ILE A 224 4.76 4.72 8.27
N HIS A 225 3.75 4.83 7.42
CA HIS A 225 3.55 3.94 6.26
C HIS A 225 4.70 4.07 5.25
N ASN A 226 5.21 5.29 5.05
CA ASN A 226 6.35 5.53 4.16
C ASN A 226 7.65 4.96 4.75
N VAL A 227 7.87 5.05 6.07
CA VAL A 227 8.99 4.36 6.75
C VAL A 227 8.89 2.85 6.55
N GLN A 228 7.72 2.27 6.79
CA GLN A 228 7.47 0.84 6.62
C GLN A 228 7.77 0.36 5.19
N TYR A 229 7.32 1.10 4.18
CA TYR A 229 7.60 0.78 2.80
C TYR A 229 9.09 0.86 2.47
N LEU A 230 9.79 1.94 2.86
CA LEU A 230 11.22 2.09 2.58
C LEU A 230 12.04 0.99 3.26
N PHE A 231 11.68 0.65 4.49
CA PHE A 231 12.27 -0.47 5.22
C PHE A 231 12.05 -1.79 4.48
N GLY A 232 10.80 -2.09 4.15
CA GLY A 232 10.38 -3.31 3.50
C GLY A 232 10.97 -3.51 2.10
N ALA A 233 11.07 -2.44 1.33
CA ALA A 233 11.69 -2.43 0.01
C ALA A 233 13.23 -2.55 0.05
N GLY A 234 13.83 -2.77 1.22
CA GLY A 234 15.27 -2.91 1.39
C GLY A 234 16.07 -1.60 1.25
N LYS A 235 15.40 -0.45 1.16
CA LYS A 235 16.03 0.87 0.99
C LYS A 235 16.49 1.45 2.32
N TYR A 236 17.30 0.69 3.08
CA TYR A 236 17.61 0.99 4.48
C TYR A 236 18.26 2.36 4.71
N LYS A 237 19.18 2.80 3.83
CA LYS A 237 19.81 4.13 3.95
C LYS A 237 18.80 5.27 3.75
N GLU A 238 17.95 5.16 2.72
CA GLU A 238 16.86 6.11 2.48
C GLU A 238 15.84 6.08 3.62
N CYS A 239 15.51 4.89 4.12
CA CYS A 239 14.62 4.70 5.26
C CYS A 239 15.13 5.44 6.51
N ILE A 240 16.40 5.31 6.88
CA ILE A 240 16.98 6.03 8.02
C ILE A 240 16.87 7.55 7.84
N ALA A 241 17.23 8.05 6.64
CA ALA A 241 17.17 9.48 6.35
C ALA A 241 15.74 10.02 6.42
N TYR A 242 14.77 9.27 5.89
CA TYR A 242 13.35 9.61 5.92
C TYR A 242 12.77 9.52 7.34
N ALA A 243 13.02 8.42 8.05
CA ALA A 243 12.55 8.16 9.40
C ALA A 243 12.93 9.27 10.38
N ARG A 244 14.19 9.75 10.33
CA ARG A 244 14.65 10.88 11.17
C ARG A 244 13.86 12.16 10.92
N LYS A 245 13.56 12.48 9.65
CA LYS A 245 12.75 13.66 9.29
C LYS A 245 11.29 13.50 9.72
N SER A 246 10.79 12.27 9.72
CA SER A 246 9.40 11.91 10.04
C SER A 246 9.06 11.96 11.53
N LEU A 247 10.05 11.96 12.44
CA LEU A 247 9.83 12.07 13.89
C LEU A 247 9.00 13.29 14.30
N LYS A 248 9.07 14.39 13.53
CA LYS A 248 8.27 15.60 13.79
C LYS A 248 6.77 15.42 13.49
N HIS A 249 6.42 14.45 12.62
CA HIS A 249 5.05 14.16 12.22
C HIS A 249 4.41 13.04 13.05
N ALA A 250 5.22 12.28 13.81
CA ALA A 250 4.76 11.21 14.67
C ALA A 250 5.49 11.27 16.04
N PRO A 251 5.29 12.33 16.83
CA PRO A 251 6.00 12.54 18.09
C PRO A 251 5.68 11.49 19.16
N ASP A 252 4.47 10.92 19.12
CA ASP A 252 4.02 9.90 20.07
C ASP A 252 4.52 8.49 19.70
N ASP A 253 5.00 8.31 18.46
CA ASP A 253 5.48 7.02 17.92
C ASP A 253 6.98 7.01 17.68
N LYS A 254 7.73 7.87 18.38
CA LYS A 254 9.19 7.93 18.27
C LYS A 254 9.83 6.56 18.45
N MET A 255 9.36 5.77 19.41
CA MET A 255 9.90 4.43 19.66
C MET A 255 9.67 3.48 18.49
N LEU A 256 8.52 3.56 17.83
CA LEU A 256 8.24 2.78 16.63
C LEU A 256 9.20 3.16 15.51
N ILE A 257 9.42 4.46 15.28
CA ILE A 257 10.34 4.96 14.26
C ILE A 257 11.79 4.58 14.58
N TRP A 258 12.20 4.67 15.84
CA TRP A 258 13.54 4.28 16.29
C TRP A 258 13.79 2.78 16.15
N ASN A 259 12.78 1.92 16.35
CA ASN A 259 12.90 0.51 16.03
C ASN A 259 13.23 0.28 14.55
N TYR A 260 12.54 0.94 13.62
CA TYR A 260 12.88 0.85 12.19
C TYR A 260 14.31 1.36 11.90
N ILE A 261 14.73 2.47 12.50
CA ILE A 261 16.10 2.98 12.34
C ILE A 261 17.13 1.96 12.85
N CYS A 262 16.90 1.38 14.03
CA CYS A 262 17.77 0.37 14.64
C CYS A 262 17.94 -0.85 13.71
N ILE A 263 16.83 -1.39 13.19
CA ILE A 263 16.87 -2.53 12.26
C ILE A 263 17.58 -2.14 10.96
N CYS A 264 17.31 -0.94 10.42
CA CYS A 264 18.00 -0.48 9.22
C CYS A 264 19.51 -0.38 9.42
N LEU A 265 19.98 0.15 10.57
CA LEU A 265 21.39 0.21 10.93
C LEU A 265 22.02 -1.18 10.98
N TYR A 266 21.31 -2.15 11.56
CA TYR A 266 21.73 -3.54 11.60
C TYR A 266 21.86 -4.13 10.19
N LYS A 267 20.84 -3.95 9.34
CA LYS A 267 20.80 -4.48 7.97
C LYS A 267 21.86 -3.89 7.03
N ILE A 268 22.34 -2.67 7.28
CA ILE A 268 23.45 -2.07 6.52
C ILE A 268 24.84 -2.37 7.09
N GLY A 269 24.94 -3.22 8.13
CA GLY A 269 26.20 -3.61 8.75
C GLY A 269 26.75 -2.63 9.79
N ALA A 270 26.01 -1.58 10.15
CA ALA A 270 26.39 -0.64 11.22
C ALA A 270 26.02 -1.20 12.61
N THR A 271 26.49 -2.42 12.90
CA THR A 271 26.02 -3.26 14.03
C THR A 271 26.25 -2.60 15.39
N GLU A 272 27.41 -1.99 15.65
CA GLU A 272 27.65 -1.29 16.93
C GLU A 272 26.67 -0.14 17.18
N SER A 273 26.30 0.61 16.12
CA SER A 273 25.28 1.65 16.25
C SER A 273 23.91 1.03 16.50
N ALA A 274 23.55 -0.04 15.79
CA ALA A 274 22.29 -0.75 16.00
C ALA A 274 22.17 -1.30 17.42
N TYR A 275 23.20 -1.94 17.94
CA TYR A 275 23.26 -2.45 19.31
C TYR A 275 23.10 -1.35 20.36
N ARG A 276 23.72 -0.20 20.13
CA ARG A 276 23.53 0.97 21.00
C ARG A 276 22.07 1.45 20.97
N GLU A 277 21.48 1.59 19.79
CA GLU A 277 20.06 1.99 19.67
C GLU A 277 19.14 0.95 20.31
N LEU A 278 19.40 -0.36 20.10
CA LEU A 278 18.64 -1.45 20.72
C LEU A 278 18.64 -1.33 22.25
N TYR A 279 19.80 -1.11 22.87
CA TYR A 279 19.87 -0.88 24.31
C TYR A 279 19.02 0.33 24.74
N TYR A 280 19.15 1.47 24.06
CA TYR A 280 18.43 2.69 24.44
C TYR A 280 16.93 2.62 24.21
N ILE A 281 16.47 1.88 23.19
CA ILE A 281 15.03 1.67 22.96
C ILE A 281 14.44 0.83 24.10
N TYR A 282 15.13 -0.23 24.52
CA TYR A 282 14.56 -1.23 25.44
C TYR A 282 14.97 -1.06 26.92
N LYS A 283 15.90 -0.16 27.25
CA LYS A 283 16.31 0.08 28.66
C LYS A 283 15.16 0.57 29.54
N ASP A 284 14.26 1.37 28.99
CA ASP A 284 13.12 1.94 29.71
C ASP A 284 11.86 1.09 29.54
N ARG A 285 12.01 -0.13 29.01
CA ARG A 285 10.95 -1.15 28.88
C ARG A 285 9.68 -0.61 28.19
N PRO A 286 9.77 -0.20 26.90
CA PRO A 286 8.63 0.33 26.16
C PRO A 286 7.52 -0.73 25.94
N TYR A 287 6.34 -0.30 25.47
CA TYR A 287 5.23 -1.19 25.11
C TYR A 287 4.74 -2.10 26.25
N ASN A 288 4.45 -1.49 27.40
CA ASN A 288 4.07 -2.17 28.64
C ASN A 288 5.15 -3.11 29.19
N GLY A 289 6.40 -2.89 28.78
CA GLY A 289 7.57 -3.60 29.28
C GLY A 289 7.69 -5.06 28.86
N SER A 290 6.98 -5.48 27.82
CA SER A 290 7.08 -6.84 27.26
C SER A 290 7.82 -6.84 25.92
N LEU A 291 8.80 -7.72 25.78
CA LEU A 291 9.48 -7.96 24.50
C LEU A 291 8.54 -8.52 23.43
N VAL A 292 7.52 -9.29 23.83
CA VAL A 292 6.51 -9.85 22.91
C VAL A 292 5.70 -8.74 22.22
N SER A 293 5.45 -7.63 22.89
CA SER A 293 4.78 -6.47 22.30
C SER A 293 5.59 -5.85 21.15
N SER A 294 6.91 -6.07 21.13
CA SER A 294 7.84 -5.53 20.12
C SER A 294 8.40 -6.61 19.17
N ARG A 295 7.77 -7.79 19.16
CA ARG A 295 8.27 -8.97 18.45
C ARG A 295 8.54 -8.75 16.97
N SER A 296 7.72 -7.97 16.28
CA SER A 296 7.89 -7.64 14.86
C SER A 296 9.17 -6.85 14.57
N PHE A 297 9.74 -6.17 15.57
CA PHE A 297 11.03 -5.49 15.44
C PHE A 297 12.19 -6.39 15.90
N LEU A 298 11.96 -7.15 16.97
CA LEU A 298 12.97 -7.98 17.60
C LEU A 298 13.29 -9.27 16.84
N GLU A 299 12.40 -9.72 15.94
CA GLU A 299 12.63 -10.91 15.11
C GLU A 299 13.94 -10.85 14.31
N HIS A 300 14.40 -9.65 13.95
CA HIS A 300 15.64 -9.44 13.19
C HIS A 300 16.91 -9.63 14.02
N PHE A 301 16.79 -9.65 15.34
CA PHE A 301 17.90 -9.69 16.29
C PHE A 301 17.97 -10.99 17.09
N ILE A 302 16.89 -11.78 17.13
CA ILE A 302 16.75 -12.89 18.09
C ILE A 302 17.72 -14.05 17.86
N THR A 303 18.34 -14.12 16.67
CA THR A 303 19.37 -15.11 16.32
C THR A 303 20.81 -14.60 16.55
N ASP A 304 20.97 -13.32 16.88
CA ASP A 304 22.27 -12.70 17.17
C ASP A 304 22.52 -12.72 18.69
N SER A 305 23.54 -13.46 19.11
CA SER A 305 23.90 -13.61 20.53
C SER A 305 24.20 -12.28 21.20
N LYS A 306 24.91 -11.36 20.52
CA LYS A 306 25.27 -10.05 21.09
C LYS A 306 24.03 -9.17 21.26
N ALA A 307 23.09 -9.23 20.33
CA ALA A 307 21.82 -8.53 20.47
C ALA A 307 20.96 -9.09 21.62
N VAL A 308 20.93 -10.42 21.75
CA VAL A 308 20.27 -11.10 22.88
C VAL A 308 20.90 -10.71 24.21
N ASP A 309 22.24 -10.68 24.32
CA ASP A 309 22.95 -10.25 25.52
C ASP A 309 22.60 -8.81 25.91
N ILE A 310 22.38 -7.93 24.94
CA ILE A 310 21.93 -6.55 25.19
C ILE A 310 20.53 -6.51 25.79
N LEU A 311 19.59 -7.31 25.27
CA LEU A 311 18.23 -7.40 25.80
C LEU A 311 18.23 -7.98 27.22
N LEU A 312 19.10 -8.96 27.50
CA LEU A 312 19.26 -9.58 28.81
C LEU A 312 19.80 -8.62 29.89
N LYS A 313 20.33 -7.45 29.52
CA LYS A 313 20.71 -6.41 30.50
C LYS A 313 19.50 -5.75 31.15
N THR A 314 18.34 -5.79 30.51
CA THR A 314 17.13 -5.05 30.92
C THR A 314 15.88 -5.94 31.05
N HIS A 315 15.95 -7.16 30.53
CA HIS A 315 14.88 -8.17 30.54
C HIS A 315 15.40 -9.52 31.01
N SER A 316 14.50 -10.36 31.51
CA SER A 316 14.83 -11.70 31.98
C SER A 316 14.99 -12.71 30.82
N ALA A 317 15.70 -13.81 31.08
CA ALA A 317 15.86 -14.89 30.10
C ALA A 317 14.51 -15.54 29.72
N SER A 318 13.56 -15.62 30.64
CA SER A 318 12.22 -16.15 30.38
C SER A 318 11.43 -15.26 29.41
N GLU A 319 11.56 -13.93 29.49
CA GLU A 319 10.92 -13.01 28.55
C GLU A 319 11.48 -13.15 27.13
N VAL A 320 12.79 -13.35 27.00
CA VAL A 320 13.44 -13.62 25.71
C VAL A 320 12.97 -14.95 25.13
N GLU A 321 12.83 -15.99 25.96
CA GLU A 321 12.34 -17.30 25.51
C GLU A 321 10.86 -17.25 25.10
N GLN A 322 10.03 -16.49 25.84
CA GLN A 322 8.64 -16.24 25.48
C GLN A 322 8.53 -15.52 24.13
N LEU A 323 9.40 -14.55 23.85
CA LEU A 323 9.48 -13.89 22.55
C LEU A 323 9.79 -14.90 21.44
N LYS A 324 10.83 -15.74 21.60
CA LYS A 324 11.20 -16.77 20.62
C LYS A 324 10.05 -17.73 20.34
N THR A 325 9.44 -18.25 21.39
CA THR A 325 8.28 -19.15 21.30
C THR A 325 7.13 -18.49 20.53
N THR A 326 6.84 -17.22 20.82
CA THR A 326 5.77 -16.47 20.13
C THR A 326 6.05 -16.33 18.64
N LEU A 327 7.28 -15.94 18.28
CA LEU A 327 7.68 -15.80 16.87
C LEU A 327 7.56 -17.12 16.10
N GLU A 328 7.93 -18.24 16.72
CA GLU A 328 7.82 -19.56 16.10
C GLU A 328 6.36 -19.98 15.88
N GLN A 329 5.48 -19.68 16.85
CA GLN A 329 4.04 -19.89 16.69
C GLN A 329 3.45 -19.05 15.53
N GLU A 330 3.86 -17.80 15.38
CA GLU A 330 3.44 -16.93 14.27
C GLU A 330 3.91 -17.48 12.91
N ARG A 331 5.16 -17.95 12.81
CA ARG A 331 5.69 -18.62 11.61
C ARG A 331 4.93 -19.90 11.27
N THR A 332 4.60 -20.70 12.28
CA THR A 332 3.81 -21.92 12.11
C THR A 332 2.42 -21.61 11.57
N LYS A 333 1.72 -20.62 12.16
CA LYS A 333 0.39 -20.17 11.70
C LYS A 333 0.43 -19.66 10.26
N ARG A 334 1.43 -18.86 9.92
CA ARG A 334 1.63 -18.37 8.54
C ARG A 334 1.83 -19.53 7.55
N SER A 335 2.66 -20.50 7.90
CA SER A 335 2.95 -21.66 7.06
C SER A 335 1.72 -22.54 6.87
N ALA A 336 0.95 -22.74 7.95
CA ALA A 336 -0.31 -23.49 7.91
C ALA A 336 -1.34 -22.83 6.98
N PHE A 337 -1.46 -21.50 6.99
CA PHE A 337 -2.32 -20.77 6.06
C PHE A 337 -1.94 -21.03 4.59
N LEU A 338 -0.66 -20.94 4.25
CA LEU A 338 -0.18 -21.19 2.88
C LEU A 338 -0.41 -22.65 2.48
N GLN A 339 -0.11 -23.60 3.36
CA GLN A 339 -0.32 -25.02 3.11
C GLN A 339 -1.80 -25.37 2.90
N GLN A 340 -2.69 -24.83 3.73
CA GLN A 340 -4.13 -25.03 3.58
C GLN A 340 -4.64 -24.50 2.24
N ASN A 341 -4.16 -23.33 1.83
CA ASN A 341 -4.53 -22.75 0.54
C ASN A 341 -3.96 -23.53 -0.65
N GLN A 342 -2.77 -24.12 -0.52
CA GLN A 342 -2.23 -25.03 -1.52
C GLN A 342 -3.09 -26.30 -1.66
N LEU A 343 -3.51 -26.90 -0.54
CA LEU A 343 -4.41 -28.06 -0.57
C LEU A 343 -5.76 -27.74 -1.25
N LEU A 344 -6.29 -26.54 -1.03
CA LEU A 344 -7.50 -26.08 -1.72
C LEU A 344 -7.28 -25.91 -3.23
N LEU A 345 -6.13 -25.34 -3.63
CA LEU A 345 -5.76 -25.22 -5.04
C LEU A 345 -5.75 -26.59 -5.73
N ASP A 346 -5.08 -27.57 -5.11
CA ASP A 346 -4.96 -28.94 -5.64
C ASP A 346 -6.32 -29.65 -5.67
N TYR A 347 -7.13 -29.48 -4.62
CA TYR A 347 -8.50 -30.01 -4.57
C TYR A 347 -9.35 -29.49 -5.73
N PHE A 348 -9.34 -28.17 -5.99
CA PHE A 348 -10.12 -27.59 -7.07
C PHE A 348 -9.57 -27.94 -8.46
N ALA A 349 -8.26 -28.12 -8.61
CA ALA A 349 -7.66 -28.62 -9.85
C ALA A 349 -8.15 -30.03 -10.19
N ASN A 350 -8.09 -30.96 -9.23
CA ASN A 350 -8.57 -32.34 -9.39
C ASN A 350 -10.08 -32.40 -9.68
N LYS A 351 -10.86 -31.51 -9.05
CA LYS A 351 -12.31 -31.45 -9.30
C LYS A 351 -12.63 -30.99 -10.73
N ARG A 352 -11.83 -30.08 -11.31
CA ARG A 352 -11.98 -29.67 -12.72
C ARG A 352 -11.67 -30.80 -13.69
N THR A 353 -10.58 -31.54 -13.47
CA THR A 353 -10.17 -32.64 -14.37
C THR A 353 -11.18 -33.78 -14.37
N ASN A 354 -11.76 -34.11 -13.22
CA ASN A 354 -12.76 -35.18 -13.10
C ASN A 354 -14.07 -34.84 -13.83
N VAL A 355 -14.45 -33.56 -13.89
CA VAL A 355 -15.63 -33.11 -14.64
C VAL A 355 -15.37 -33.11 -16.14
N SER A 356 -14.17 -32.74 -16.59
CA SER A 356 -13.80 -32.74 -18.02
C SER A 356 -13.60 -34.15 -18.61
N GLY A 357 -13.33 -35.16 -17.78
CA GLY A 357 -13.22 -36.56 -18.24
C GLY A 357 -14.55 -37.33 -18.24
N SER A 358 -15.63 -36.73 -17.75
CA SER A 358 -16.99 -37.29 -17.70
C SER A 358 -17.95 -36.70 -18.73
N ALA A 359 -17.46 -35.76 -19.55
CA ALA A 359 -18.16 -35.17 -20.70
C ALA A 359 -17.51 -35.68 -21.98
#